data_AF-A0A843IWT1-F1
#
_entry.id   AF-A0A843IWT1-F1
#
_cell.length_a   1.000
_cell.length_b   1.000
_cell.length_c   1.000
_cell.angle_alpha   90.00
_cell.angle_beta   90.00
_cell.angle_gamma   90.00
#
_symmetry.space_group_name_H-M   'P 1'
#
loop_
_entity.id
_entity.type
_entity.pdbx_description
1 polymer ?
#
loop_
_entity_poly.entity_id
_entity_poly.type
_entity_poly.pdbx_seq_one_letter_code
_entity_poly.pdbx_strand_id
1 'polypeptide(L)'
;GDIVKIVVAPQSMSDAADFVKFTAEAEKPIITSIMGSEFAKVRIALMIAGSALIYCHSGVKASAGQYHIADVQKIIEILKG
;
A
#
# COMPACT_ATOMS: atom_id res chain seq x y z
N GLY A 1 -10.90 -15.70 7.59
CA GLY A 1 -9.65 -14.96 7.37
C GLY A 1 -9.55 -13.93 8.46
N ASP A 2 -8.44 -13.93 9.20
CA ASP A 2 -8.34 -13.23 10.49
C ASP A 2 -8.00 -11.74 10.37
N ILE A 3 -7.55 -11.31 9.18
CA ILE A 3 -7.18 -9.92 8.88
C ILE A 3 -7.99 -9.43 7.67
N VAL A 4 -8.66 -8.29 7.82
CA VAL A 4 -9.46 -7.67 6.76
C VAL A 4 -8.54 -7.09 5.68
N LYS A 5 -8.88 -7.27 4.40
CA LYS A 5 -8.19 -6.68 3.27
C LYS A 5 -9.12 -5.77 2.46
N ILE A 6 -8.70 -4.52 2.26
CA ILE A 6 -9.42 -3.52 1.46
C ILE A 6 -8.49 -3.02 0.35
N VAL A 7 -8.97 -3.06 -0.89
CA VAL A 7 -8.25 -2.52 -2.05
C VAL A 7 -9.17 -1.57 -2.81
N VAL A 8 -8.77 -0.32 -2.97
CA VAL A 8 -9.60 0.73 -3.61
C VAL A 8 -9.00 1.23 -4.92
N ALA A 9 -9.85 1.72 -5.83
CA ALA A 9 -9.46 2.50 -7.01
C ALA A 9 -9.91 3.95 -6.80
N PRO A 10 -9.04 4.82 -6.26
CA PRO A 10 -9.38 6.22 -6.02
C PRO A 10 -9.62 6.96 -7.35
N GLN A 11 -10.45 7.98 -7.33
CA GLN A 11 -10.67 8.86 -8.48
C GLN A 11 -9.80 10.11 -8.41
N SER A 12 -9.20 10.38 -7.24
CA SER A 12 -8.33 11.52 -7.01
C SER A 12 -7.23 11.24 -5.99
N MET A 13 -6.22 12.10 -5.92
CA MET A 13 -5.22 12.04 -4.85
C MET A 13 -5.82 12.38 -3.47
N SER A 14 -6.95 13.11 -3.43
CA SER A 14 -7.68 13.38 -2.18
C SER A 14 -8.25 12.08 -1.61
N ASP A 15 -8.92 11.28 -2.44
CA ASP A 15 -9.48 9.98 -2.04
C ASP A 15 -8.38 9.05 -1.53
N ALA A 16 -7.22 9.07 -2.21
CA ALA A 16 -6.06 8.29 -1.81
C ALA A 16 -5.51 8.73 -0.44
N ALA A 17 -5.48 10.04 -0.16
CA ALA A 17 -5.07 10.58 1.13
C ALA A 17 -6.05 10.23 2.25
N ASP A 18 -7.37 10.32 1.99
CA ASP A 18 -8.41 9.90 2.94
C ASP A 18 -8.27 8.41 3.28
N PHE A 19 -7.94 7.57 2.30
CA PHE A 19 -7.71 6.14 2.54
C PHE A 19 -6.43 5.84 3.33
N VAL A 20 -5.39 6.66 3.17
CA VAL A 20 -4.19 6.59 4.04
C VAL A 20 -4.55 6.96 5.47
N LYS A 21 -5.35 8.01 5.67
CA LYS A 21 -5.84 8.40 7.01
C LYS A 21 -6.66 7.29 7.65
N PHE A 22 -7.60 6.71 6.91
CA PHE A 22 -8.37 5.54 7.36
C PHE A 22 -7.47 4.38 7.80
N THR A 23 -6.38 4.11 7.06
CA THR A 23 -5.42 3.05 7.42
C THR A 23 -4.71 3.36 8.75
N ALA A 24 -4.30 4.62 8.96
CA ALA A 24 -3.61 5.05 10.17
C ALA A 24 -4.49 5.03 11.43
N GLU A 25 -5.81 5.16 11.26
CA GLU A 25 -6.79 5.14 12.36
C GLU A 25 -7.28 3.72 12.70
N ALA A 26 -6.81 2.69 12.00
CA ALA A 26 -7.26 1.32 12.22
C ALA A 26 -6.76 0.76 13.57
N GLU A 27 -7.69 0.40 14.47
CA GLU A 27 -7.38 -0.15 15.80
C GLU A 27 -6.98 -1.64 15.79
N LYS A 28 -7.29 -2.34 14.69
CA LYS A 28 -6.97 -3.76 14.50
C LYS A 28 -6.14 -3.93 13.24
N PRO A 29 -5.32 -5.00 13.14
CA PRO A 29 -4.57 -5.28 11.92
C PRO A 29 -5.49 -5.28 10.69
N ILE A 30 -5.11 -4.47 9.70
CA ILE A 30 -5.81 -4.36 8.42
C ILE A 30 -4.78 -4.37 7.30
N ILE A 31 -5.15 -4.93 6.16
CA ILE A 31 -4.37 -4.87 4.93
C ILE A 31 -5.07 -3.87 4.01
N THR A 32 -4.44 -2.74 3.73
CA THR A 32 -4.93 -1.77 2.76
C THR A 32 -4.02 -1.68 1.54
N SER A 33 -4.62 -1.52 0.36
CA SER A 33 -3.89 -1.32 -0.90
C SER A 33 -4.68 -0.46 -1.87
N ILE A 34 -4.02 0.01 -2.93
CA ILE A 34 -4.59 0.98 -3.85
C ILE A 34 -4.23 0.63 -5.29
N MET A 35 -5.22 0.67 -6.18
CA MET A 35 -5.06 0.40 -7.61
C MET A 35 -4.63 1.67 -8.36
N GLY A 36 -4.18 1.50 -9.61
CA GLY A 36 -3.72 2.61 -10.46
C GLY A 36 -2.21 2.85 -10.36
N SER A 37 -1.58 3.09 -11.51
CA SER A 37 -0.15 3.38 -11.61
C SER A 37 0.21 4.77 -11.06
N GLU A 38 -0.68 5.72 -11.25
CA GLU A 38 -0.61 7.09 -10.78
C GLU A 38 -0.63 7.19 -9.24
N PHE A 39 -1.18 6.18 -8.58
CA PHE A 39 -1.21 6.06 -7.12
C PHE A 39 -0.17 5.09 -6.56
N ALA A 40 0.79 4.61 -7.37
CA ALA A 40 1.79 3.62 -6.92
C ALA A 40 2.48 4.04 -5.61
N LYS A 41 2.91 5.31 -5.50
CA LYS A 41 3.55 5.87 -4.29
C LYS A 41 2.70 5.74 -3.03
N VAL A 42 1.37 5.73 -3.17
CA VAL A 42 0.44 5.60 -2.04
C VAL A 42 0.51 4.20 -1.43
N ARG A 43 0.93 3.16 -2.17
CA ARG A 43 1.18 1.82 -1.60
C ARG A 43 2.25 1.84 -0.51
N ILE A 44 3.28 2.66 -0.67
CA ILE A 44 4.32 2.87 0.35
C ILE A 44 3.74 3.67 1.52
N ALA A 45 2.94 4.71 1.24
CA ALA A 45 2.26 5.47 2.29
C ALA A 45 1.32 4.61 3.15
N LEU A 46 0.58 3.67 2.55
CA LEU A 46 -0.28 2.74 3.28
C LEU A 46 0.51 1.78 4.16
N MET A 47 1.68 1.30 3.69
CA MET A 47 2.60 0.50 4.51
C MET A 47 3.08 1.31 5.73
N ILE A 48 3.50 2.56 5.52
CA ILE A 48 3.95 3.45 6.60
C ILE A 48 2.79 3.77 7.56
N ALA A 49 1.58 3.93 7.04
CA ALA A 49 0.37 4.21 7.82
C ALA A 49 -0.13 3.01 8.62
N GLY A 50 0.51 1.84 8.54
CA GLY A 50 0.17 0.69 9.40
C GLY A 50 -0.59 -0.44 8.69
N SER A 51 -0.69 -0.43 7.36
CA SER A 51 -1.14 -1.61 6.62
C SER A 51 -0.24 -2.81 6.95
N ALA A 52 -0.84 -3.91 7.40
CA ALA A 52 -0.13 -5.08 7.87
C ALA A 52 0.74 -5.75 6.78
N LEU A 53 0.39 -5.57 5.51
CA LEU A 53 1.13 -6.11 4.37
C LEU A 53 1.15 -5.15 3.18
N ILE A 54 2.27 -5.15 2.45
CA ILE A 54 2.38 -4.54 1.12
C ILE A 54 2.55 -5.64 0.06
N TYR A 55 1.73 -5.58 -0.99
CA TYR A 55 1.80 -6.55 -2.11
C TYR A 55 2.69 -6.01 -3.23
N CYS A 56 3.77 -6.76 -3.49
CA CYS A 56 4.74 -6.50 -4.55
C CYS A 56 4.61 -7.53 -5.68
N HIS A 57 5.33 -7.33 -6.79
CA HIS A 57 5.49 -8.35 -7.83
C HIS A 57 6.94 -8.87 -7.88
N SER A 58 7.09 -10.07 -8.44
CA SER A 58 8.37 -10.64 -8.88
C SER A 58 8.13 -11.17 -10.30
N GLY A 59 8.68 -10.50 -11.30
CA GLY A 59 8.32 -10.73 -12.71
C GLY A 59 7.02 -10.03 -13.11
N VAL A 60 5.96 -10.78 -13.42
CA VAL A 60 4.71 -10.24 -13.96
C VAL A 60 3.88 -9.55 -12.89
N LYS A 61 3.40 -8.34 -13.19
CA LYS A 61 2.52 -7.58 -12.30
C LYS A 61 1.10 -8.16 -12.34
N ALA A 62 0.53 -8.43 -11.17
CA ALA A 62 -0.88 -8.78 -11.04
C ALA A 62 -1.79 -7.54 -11.11
N SER A 63 -1.24 -6.35 -10.82
CA SER A 63 -1.95 -5.07 -10.88
C SER A 63 -1.01 -3.95 -11.32
N ALA A 64 -1.54 -3.01 -12.09
CA ALA A 64 -0.87 -1.75 -12.36
C ALA A 64 -0.48 -1.05 -11.04
N GLY A 65 0.68 -0.39 -11.04
CA GLY A 65 1.22 0.31 -9.87
C GLY A 65 1.92 -0.57 -8.82
N GLN A 66 1.99 -1.89 -8.99
CA GLN A 66 2.82 -2.73 -8.11
C GLN A 66 4.32 -2.44 -8.30
N TYR A 67 5.03 -2.34 -7.18
CA TYR A 67 6.49 -2.30 -7.12
C TYR A 67 7.09 -3.69 -7.22
N HIS A 68 8.30 -3.77 -7.77
CA HIS A 68 9.10 -4.97 -7.67
C HIS A 68 9.50 -5.18 -6.20
N ILE A 69 9.54 -6.42 -5.74
CA ILE A 69 9.87 -6.73 -4.34
C ILE A 69 11.21 -6.15 -3.90
N ALA A 70 12.21 -6.19 -4.78
CA ALA A 70 13.54 -5.64 -4.51
C ALA A 70 13.54 -4.12 -4.26
N ASP A 71 12.64 -3.37 -4.89
CA ASP A 71 12.56 -1.92 -4.69
C ASP A 71 11.96 -1.60 -3.32
N VAL A 72 10.93 -2.34 -2.91
CA VAL A 72 10.30 -2.18 -1.59
C VAL A 72 11.26 -2.60 -0.47
N GLN A 73 12.05 -3.66 -0.66
CA GLN A 73 13.08 -4.05 0.29
C GLN A 73 14.08 -2.91 0.56
N LYS A 74 14.58 -2.25 -0.50
CA LYS A 74 15.46 -1.08 -0.36
C LYS A 74 14.79 0.08 0.36
N ILE A 75 13.51 0.35 0.06
CA ILE A 75 12.74 1.40 0.75
C ILE A 75 12.63 1.08 2.24
N ILE A 76 12.33 -0.17 2.60
CA ILE A 76 12.23 -0.61 3.99
C ILE A 76 13.58 -0.48 4.71
N GLU A 77 14.68 -0.83 4.05
CA GLU A 77 16.03 -0.63 4.59
C GLU A 77 16.27 0.85 4.91
N ILE A 78 16.00 1.75 3.96
CA ILE A 78 16.14 3.20 4.18
C ILE A 78 15.29 3.71 5.35
N LEU A 79 14.05 3.21 5.49
CA LEU A 79 13.13 3.63 6.54
C LEU A 79 13.52 3.12 7.94
N LYS A 80 14.34 2.07 8.03
CA LYS A 80 14.80 1.50 9.31
C LYS A 80 16.02 2.23 9.89
N GLY A 81 16.69 3.08 9.10
CA GLY A 81 17.96 3.72 9.47
C GLY A 81 19.12 2.73 9.41
#